data_AF-A0A5C9BVA7-F1
#
_entry.id   AF-A0A5C9BVA7-F1
#
_cell.length_a   1.000
_cell.length_b   1.000
_cell.length_c   1.000
_cell.angle_alpha   90.00
_cell.angle_beta   90.00
_cell.angle_gamma   90.00
#
_symmetry.space_group_name_H-M   'P 1'
#
loop_
_entity.id
_entity.type
_entity.pdbx_description
1 polymer ?
#
loop_
_entity_poly.entity_id
_entity_poly.type
_entity_poly.pdbx_seq_one_letter_code
_entity_poly.pdbx_strand_id
1 'polypeptide(L)'
;MLEILAHANIGRIPKTHRYVIADVPNSVTVERHEPNTLPYGWDGENYSLARGFGDLWLSEARSAVLLVPSVVAKLEWNALVNPAHPDATQLSLSPAESVVWDKRLFERMSGSS
;
A
#
# COMPACT_ATOMS: atom_id res chain seq x y z
N MET A 1 4.33 3.08 -3.95
CA MET A 1 4.48 3.21 -5.42
C MET A 1 5.27 2.03 -6.02
N LEU A 2 6.23 1.45 -5.28
CA LEU A 2 6.97 0.26 -5.72
C LEU A 2 6.09 -0.97 -5.97
N GLU A 3 4.99 -1.17 -5.24
CA GLU A 3 4.12 -2.34 -5.47
C GLU A 3 3.39 -2.30 -6.82
N ILE A 4 3.01 -1.11 -7.29
CA ILE A 4 2.46 -0.93 -8.64
C ILE A 4 3.52 -1.26 -9.68
N LEU A 5 4.78 -0.88 -9.47
CA LEU A 5 5.88 -1.20 -10.39
C LEU A 5 6.27 -2.68 -10.36
N ALA A 6 6.25 -3.33 -9.19
CA ALA A 6 6.52 -4.75 -9.04
C ALA A 6 5.43 -5.62 -9.68
N HIS A 7 4.16 -5.21 -9.60
CA HIS A 7 3.06 -5.87 -10.30
C HIS A 7 2.95 -5.44 -11.78
N ALA A 8 3.37 -4.23 -12.15
CA ALA A 8 3.39 -3.71 -13.52
C ALA A 8 4.65 -4.18 -14.30
N ASN A 9 5.08 -5.42 -14.07
CA ASN A 9 6.15 -6.13 -14.77
C ASN A 9 5.84 -6.40 -16.27
N ILE A 10 5.05 -5.52 -16.90
CA ILE A 10 4.52 -5.58 -18.27
C ILE A 10 5.22 -4.54 -19.18
N GLY A 11 6.24 -3.83 -18.67
CA GLY A 11 7.02 -2.87 -19.47
C GLY A 11 6.20 -1.72 -20.08
N ARG A 12 4.99 -1.47 -19.56
CA ARG A 12 4.08 -0.44 -20.06
C ARG A 12 3.73 0.53 -18.95
N ILE A 13 4.11 1.79 -19.17
CA ILE A 13 3.73 2.92 -18.31
C ILE A 13 2.20 3.06 -18.33
N PRO A 14 1.49 2.91 -17.20
CA PRO A 14 0.06 3.12 -17.18
C PRO A 14 -0.22 4.62 -17.39
N LYS A 15 -0.73 4.98 -18.58
CA LYS A 15 -0.99 6.38 -18.97
C LYS A 15 -2.11 7.05 -18.15
N THR A 16 -2.92 6.26 -17.46
CA THR A 16 -4.05 6.72 -16.63
C THR A 16 -3.74 6.66 -15.14
N HIS A 17 -2.49 6.40 -14.75
CA HIS A 17 -2.13 6.34 -13.34
C HIS A 17 -2.25 7.72 -12.70
N ARG A 18 -3.01 7.79 -11.59
CA ARG A 18 -3.12 8.99 -10.77
C ARG A 18 -2.80 8.65 -9.32
N TYR A 19 -2.21 9.59 -8.60
CA TYR A 19 -2.05 9.50 -7.16
C TYR A 19 -3.00 10.48 -6.46
N VAL A 20 -3.33 10.16 -5.21
CA VAL A 20 -3.95 11.06 -4.24
C VAL A 20 -3.09 11.03 -2.99
N ILE A 21 -3.08 12.14 -2.25
CA ILE A 21 -2.51 12.21 -0.91
C ILE A 21 -3.67 12.14 0.06
N ALA A 22 -3.60 11.22 1.02
CA ALA A 22 -4.56 11.12 2.10
C ALA A 22 -3.95 11.75 3.35
N ASP A 23 -4.54 12.86 3.81
CA ASP A 23 -4.22 13.44 5.11
C ASP A 23 -5.00 12.68 6.19
N VAL A 24 -4.25 12.19 7.19
CA VAL A 24 -4.79 11.45 8.32
C VAL A 24 -4.66 12.35 9.56
N PRO A 25 -5.76 12.90 10.09
CA PRO A 25 -5.72 13.67 11.32
C PRO A 25 -5.21 12.84 12.50
N ASN A 26 -4.54 13.48 13.47
CA ASN A 26 -4.06 12.81 14.69
C ASN A 26 -5.20 12.21 15.55
N SER A 27 -6.45 12.60 15.31
CA SER A 27 -7.64 12.03 15.94
C SER A 27 -8.05 10.66 15.38
N VAL A 28 -7.53 10.28 14.20
CA VAL A 28 -7.86 9.02 13.55
C VAL A 28 -7.04 7.90 14.15
N THR A 29 -7.70 6.79 14.48
CA THR A 29 -7.02 5.61 15.01
C THR A 29 -6.16 4.95 13.93
N VAL A 30 -4.85 4.89 14.16
CA VAL A 30 -3.86 4.22 13.32
C VAL A 30 -3.26 3.04 14.08
N GLU A 31 -3.40 1.84 13.53
CA GLU A 31 -2.74 0.63 14.01
C GLU A 31 -1.45 0.41 13.22
N ARG A 32 -0.36 0.04 13.90
CA ARG A 32 0.93 -0.19 13.25
C ARG A 32 1.53 -1.51 13.70
N HIS A 33 1.94 -2.32 12.72
CA HIS A 33 2.56 -3.62 12.94
C HIS A 33 3.99 -3.65 12.41
N GLU A 34 4.96 -3.88 13.28
CA GLU A 34 6.33 -4.18 12.88
C GLU A 34 6.43 -5.61 12.30
N PRO A 35 7.43 -5.93 11.47
CA PRO A 35 7.55 -7.25 10.82
C PRO A 35 7.50 -8.44 11.78
N ASN A 36 7.98 -8.28 13.01
CA ASN A 36 7.99 -9.31 14.04
C ASN A 36 6.65 -9.45 14.79
N THR A 37 5.71 -8.54 14.59
CA THR A 37 4.36 -8.58 15.18
C THR A 37 3.32 -9.19 14.23
N LEU A 38 3.69 -9.41 12.97
CA LEU A 38 2.86 -10.06 11.97
C LEU A 38 2.98 -11.59 12.07
N PRO A 39 1.99 -12.35 11.55
CA PRO A 39 2.07 -13.80 11.50
C PRO A 39 3.36 -14.29 10.83
N TYR A 40 4.00 -15.32 11.39
CA TYR A 40 5.21 -15.89 10.79
C TYR A 40 4.96 -16.34 9.35
N GLY A 41 5.75 -15.87 8.40
CA GLY A 41 5.58 -16.15 6.97
C GLY A 41 4.54 -15.28 6.27
N TRP A 42 4.12 -14.15 6.87
CA TRP A 42 3.24 -13.16 6.24
C TRP A 42 3.79 -12.64 4.90
N ASP A 43 5.12 -12.62 4.75
CA ASP A 43 5.87 -12.19 3.57
C ASP A 43 6.10 -13.31 2.53
N GLY A 44 5.47 -14.47 2.72
CA GLY A 44 5.55 -15.60 1.79
C GLY A 44 4.75 -15.42 0.50
N GLU A 45 5.11 -16.16 -0.55
CA GLU A 45 4.56 -16.02 -1.92
C GLU A 45 3.06 -16.29 -2.04
N ASN A 46 2.47 -17.07 -1.12
CA ASN A 46 1.04 -17.42 -1.17
C ASN A 46 0.14 -16.27 -0.68
N TYR A 47 0.67 -15.29 0.07
CA TYR A 47 -0.06 -14.16 0.66
C TYR A 47 -1.25 -14.53 1.57
N SER A 48 -1.61 -15.81 1.73
CA SER A 48 -2.77 -16.26 2.50
C SER A 48 -2.74 -15.81 3.97
N LEU A 49 -1.55 -15.79 4.58
CA LEU A 49 -1.38 -15.33 5.96
C LEU A 49 -1.58 -13.81 6.10
N ALA A 50 -1.00 -13.02 5.20
CA ALA A 50 -1.20 -11.57 5.16
C ALA A 50 -2.67 -11.22 4.87
N ARG A 51 -3.31 -11.96 3.97
CA ARG A 51 -4.74 -11.79 3.65
C ARG A 51 -5.61 -12.08 4.87
N GLY A 52 -5.42 -13.22 5.53
CA GLY A 52 -6.19 -13.56 6.73
C GLY A 52 -6.03 -12.53 7.85
N PHE A 53 -4.82 -12.00 8.04
CA PHE A 53 -4.57 -10.90 8.98
C PHE A 53 -5.34 -9.62 8.61
N GLY A 54 -5.29 -9.22 7.33
CA GLY A 54 -6.01 -8.05 6.83
C GLY A 54 -7.53 -8.20 6.87
N ASP A 55 -8.06 -9.38 6.54
CA ASP A 55 -9.49 -9.68 6.58
C ASP A 55 -10.03 -9.59 8.01
N LEU A 56 -9.29 -10.14 8.98
CA LEU A 56 -9.64 -10.02 10.39
C LEU A 56 -9.66 -8.55 10.83
N TRP A 57 -8.62 -7.79 10.51
CA TRP A 57 -8.54 -6.34 10.78
C TRP A 57 -9.71 -5.55 10.20
N LEU A 58 -10.06 -5.80 8.94
CA LEU A 58 -11.19 -5.17 8.28
C LEU A 58 -12.50 -5.49 9.01
N SER A 59 -12.71 -6.76 9.38
CA SER A 59 -13.94 -7.23 10.01
C SER A 59 -14.13 -6.71 11.43
N GLU A 60 -13.04 -6.56 12.19
CA GLU A 60 -13.09 -6.05 13.57
C GLU A 60 -13.25 -4.54 13.65
N ALA A 61 -12.93 -3.83 12.55
CA ALA A 61 -12.97 -2.37 12.48
C ALA A 61 -12.32 -1.70 13.70
N ARG A 62 -11.15 -2.23 14.10
CA ARG A 62 -10.43 -1.81 15.31
C ARG A 62 -9.60 -0.53 15.14
N SER A 63 -9.30 -0.17 13.89
CA SER A 63 -8.70 1.11 13.51
C SER A 63 -9.15 1.52 12.11
N ALA A 64 -9.05 2.81 11.78
CA ALA A 64 -9.34 3.30 10.43
C ALA A 64 -8.18 3.08 9.46
N VAL A 65 -6.96 3.12 9.98
CA VAL A 65 -5.73 2.90 9.20
C VAL A 65 -4.91 1.78 9.83
N LEU A 66 -4.35 0.92 8.98
CA LEU A 66 -3.37 -0.09 9.36
C LEU A 66 -2.08 0.14 8.57
N LEU A 67 -0.98 0.33 9.29
CA LEU A 67 0.37 0.43 8.76
C LEU A 67 1.08 -0.92 8.92
N VAL A 68 1.51 -1.48 7.79
CA VAL A 68 2.30 -2.73 7.74
C VAL A 68 3.56 -2.53 6.91
N PRO A 69 4.65 -3.26 7.18
CA PRO A 69 5.84 -3.28 6.34
C PRO A 69 5.52 -3.70 4.90
N SER A 70 6.19 -3.09 3.92
CA SER A 70 6.13 -3.54 2.53
C SER A 70 7.06 -4.73 2.31
N VAL A 71 6.54 -5.79 1.68
CA VAL A 71 7.35 -6.95 1.23
C VAL A 71 8.29 -6.56 0.08
N VAL A 72 7.81 -5.68 -0.82
CA VAL A 72 8.51 -5.26 -2.03
C VAL A 72 9.64 -4.28 -1.70
N ALA A 73 9.41 -3.37 -0.77
CA ALA A 73 10.37 -2.37 -0.35
C ALA A 73 10.58 -2.47 1.16
N LYS A 74 11.60 -3.21 1.59
CA LYS A 74 11.86 -3.58 3.00
C LYS A 74 12.04 -2.39 3.98
N LEU A 75 12.10 -1.15 3.49
CA LEU A 75 12.18 0.08 4.29
C LEU A 75 10.94 0.98 4.16
N GLU A 76 9.97 0.59 3.35
CA GLU A 76 8.71 1.29 3.15
C GLU A 76 7.57 0.61 3.91
N TRP A 77 6.52 1.39 4.14
CA TRP A 77 5.30 0.97 4.82
C TRP A 77 4.12 1.10 3.88
N ASN A 78 3.23 0.12 3.91
CA ASN A 78 1.94 0.18 3.27
C ASN A 78 0.88 0.63 4.29
N ALA A 79 0.05 1.57 3.87
CA ALA A 79 -1.13 2.00 4.63
C ALA A 79 -2.39 1.39 4.00
N LEU A 80 -3.14 0.64 4.80
CA LEU A 80 -4.47 0.15 4.46
C LEU A 80 -5.50 1.03 5.16
N VAL A 81 -6.59 1.33 4.47
CA VAL A 81 -7.72 2.11 5.02
C VAL A 81 -8.93 1.19 5.14
N ASN A 82 -9.59 1.19 6.30
CA ASN A 82 -10.85 0.49 6.51
C ASN A 82 -12.01 1.47 6.29
N PRO A 83 -12.68 1.46 5.12
CA PRO A 83 -13.76 2.40 4.82
C PRO A 83 -15.00 2.19 5.69
N ALA A 84 -15.15 1.04 6.35
CA ALA A 84 -16.25 0.77 7.28
C ALA A 84 -16.03 1.37 8.67
N HIS A 85 -14.81 1.79 9.00
CA HIS A 85 -14.51 2.41 10.29
C HIS A 85 -15.07 3.84 10.34
N PRO A 86 -15.75 4.27 11.41
CA PRO A 86 -16.32 5.62 11.52
C PRO A 86 -15.31 6.75 11.26
N ASP A 87 -14.10 6.62 11.81
CA ASP A 87 -13.02 7.60 11.61
C ASP A 87 -12.48 7.69 10.18
N ALA A 88 -12.78 6.74 9.29
CA ALA A 88 -12.34 6.82 7.90
C ALA A 88 -12.94 8.05 7.18
N THR A 89 -14.09 8.55 7.67
CA THR A 89 -14.72 9.78 7.17
C THR A 89 -13.93 11.05 7.49
N GLN A 90 -13.00 10.99 8.45
CA GLN A 90 -12.14 12.11 8.82
C GLN A 90 -10.92 12.24 7.88
N LEU A 91 -10.67 11.25 7.02
CA LEU A 91 -9.59 11.29 6.04
C LEU A 91 -9.93 12.29 4.93
N SER A 92 -9.04 13.25 4.69
CA SER A 92 -9.16 14.16 3.55
C SER A 92 -8.23 13.74 2.43
N LEU A 93 -8.78 13.66 1.21
CA LEU A 93 -8.03 13.30 0.01
C LEU A 93 -7.70 14.56 -0.79
N SER A 94 -6.47 14.66 -1.27
CA SER A 94 -6.12 15.63 -2.30
C SER A 94 -6.88 15.34 -3.60
N PRO A 95 -6.99 16.33 -4.50
CA PRO A 95 -7.38 16.04 -5.89
C PRO A 95 -6.47 14.96 -6.48
N ALA A 96 -7.03 14.10 -7.33
CA ALA A 96 -6.24 13.10 -8.03
C ALA A 96 -5.29 13.80 -9.03
N GLU A 97 -4.01 13.48 -8.98
CA GLU A 97 -2.98 14.06 -9.84
C GLU A 97 -2.37 13.00 -10.74
N SER A 98 -2.06 13.36 -11.99
CA SER A 98 -1.43 12.42 -12.92
C SER A 98 -0.01 12.12 -12.51
N VAL A 99 0.37 10.85 -12.53
CA VAL A 99 1.72 10.44 -12.15
C VAL A 99 2.67 10.72 -13.31
N VAL A 100 3.66 11.59 -13.07
CA VAL A 100 4.74 11.85 -14.03
C VAL A 100 5.83 10.81 -13.79
N TRP A 101 5.81 9.76 -14.61
CA TRP A 101 6.83 8.72 -14.57
C TRP A 101 8.15 9.22 -15.17
N ASP A 102 9.26 9.07 -14.46
CA ASP A 102 10.59 9.29 -15.03
C ASP A 102 10.85 8.22 -16.11
N LYS A 103 11.12 8.67 -17.34
CA LYS A 103 11.37 7.80 -18.49
C LYS A 103 12.57 6.87 -18.27
N ARG A 104 13.56 7.31 -17.48
CA ARG A 104 14.77 6.52 -17.16
C ARG A 104 14.47 5.28 -16.33
N LEU A 105 13.35 5.28 -15.61
CA LEU A 105 12.89 4.12 -14.83
C LEU A 105 12.54 2.92 -15.75
N PHE A 106 12.15 3.20 -17.00
CA PHE A 106 11.73 2.19 -17.98
C PHE A 106 12.83 1.84 -19.00
N GLU A 107 13.79 2.72 -19.26
CA GLU A 107 14.94 2.43 -20.15
C GLU A 107 15.87 1.33 -19.59
N ARG A 108 15.97 1.21 -18.25
CA ARG A 108 16.77 0.18 -17.57
C ARG A 108 16.14 -1.22 -17.58
N MET A 109 14.86 -1.35 -17.90
CA MET A 109 14.20 -2.68 -18.02
C MET A 109 14.29 -3.28 -19.43
N SER A 110 14.72 -2.50 -20.43
CA SER A 110 14.95 -2.95 -21.81
C SER A 110 16.40 -3.37 -22.11
N GLY A 111 17.29 -3.27 -21.13
CA GLY A 111 18.73 -3.54 -21.27
C GLY A 111 19.18 -4.77 -20.50
N SER A 112 18.68 -5.95 -20.87
CA SER A 112 19.32 -7.23 -20.55
C SER A 112 19.11 -8.17 -21.74
N SER A 113 19.96 -7.98 -22.75
CA SER A 113 20.24 -9.00 -23.78
C SER A 113 21.49 -9.78 -23.39
#